data_AF-A0A534K5Q9-F1
#
_entry.id   AF-A0A534K5Q9-F1
#
_cell.length_a   1.000
_cell.length_b   1.000
_cell.length_c   1.000
_cell.angle_alpha   90.00
_cell.angle_beta   90.00
_cell.angle_gamma   90.00
#
_symmetry.space_group_name_H-M   'P 1'
#
loop_
_entity.id
_entity.type
_entity.pdbx_description
1 polymer ?
#
loop_
_entity_poly.entity_id
_entity_poly.type
_entity_poly.pdbx_seq_one_letter_code
_entity_poly.pdbx_strand_id
1 'polypeptide(L)'
;MAIDLKVQLSALSIDELRELADSTKVDATALQTKEDLVEALAKNGVAPKPPSLERLLSVMKLKDLRDLAARHAVEVSKLRKKKQVAGALVTSPAAQSIYDEVRPQLEAVAAVPPPKPTLPPMEDPEADIQLYASKNAEVDLGRSEDLLDQARMRFEERNFERATTAADEAAALIRSNAESLLRSSWAYAILSCQRLIEDCGKAGREVDEAAALLLDAKRAFRTNDVVAMPPLLGRLEEVSRNLYSQEIQRARQEIYRVQEKIGNVAN
;
A
#
# COMPACT_ATOMS: atom_id res chain seq x y z
N MET A 1 25.59 4.46 -21.80
CA MET A 1 25.28 4.90 -20.43
C MET A 1 25.24 3.65 -19.57
N ALA A 2 26.10 3.55 -18.55
CA ALA A 2 26.14 2.38 -17.68
C ALA A 2 24.87 2.41 -16.80
N ILE A 3 23.91 1.55 -17.11
CA ILE A 3 22.70 1.40 -16.30
C ILE A 3 23.16 0.82 -14.96
N ASP A 4 22.80 1.47 -13.86
CA ASP A 4 23.15 1.05 -12.51
C ASP A 4 22.62 -0.37 -12.26
N LEU A 5 23.53 -1.32 -12.00
CA LEU A 5 23.24 -2.73 -11.73
C LEU A 5 22.16 -2.89 -10.65
N LYS A 6 22.13 -1.99 -9.65
CA LYS A 6 21.11 -1.99 -8.61
C LYS A 6 19.72 -1.71 -9.17
N VAL A 7 19.60 -0.77 -10.12
CA VAL A 7 18.32 -0.42 -10.75
C VAL A 7 17.80 -1.61 -11.56
N GLN A 8 18.67 -2.30 -12.30
CA GLN A 8 18.28 -3.48 -13.08
C GLN A 8 17.85 -4.65 -12.20
N LEU A 9 18.56 -4.90 -11.09
CA LEU A 9 18.21 -5.94 -10.12
C LEU A 9 16.92 -5.61 -9.36
N SER A 10 16.70 -4.33 -9.04
CA SER A 10 15.47 -3.88 -8.34
C SER A 10 14.18 -4.07 -9.17
N ALA A 11 14.30 -4.16 -10.49
CA ALA A 11 13.18 -4.40 -11.40
C ALA A 11 12.71 -5.87 -11.41
N LEU A 12 13.53 -6.80 -10.91
CA LEU A 12 13.22 -8.23 -10.89
C LEU A 12 12.33 -8.62 -9.70
N SER A 13 11.64 -9.74 -9.82
CA SER A 13 10.89 -10.35 -8.72
C SER A 13 11.83 -11.00 -7.69
N ILE A 14 11.35 -11.24 -6.47
CA ILE A 14 12.15 -11.92 -5.42
C ILE A 14 12.54 -13.33 -5.88
N ASP A 15 11.65 -14.02 -6.58
CA ASP A 15 11.90 -15.37 -7.10
C ASP A 15 13.02 -15.36 -8.17
N GLU A 16 13.02 -14.36 -9.05
CA GLU A 16 14.07 -14.17 -10.07
C GLU A 16 15.43 -13.82 -9.45
N LEU A 17 15.43 -13.00 -8.40
CA LEU A 17 16.65 -12.66 -7.66
C LEU A 17 17.22 -13.90 -6.96
N ARG A 18 16.36 -14.80 -6.44
CA ARG A 18 16.79 -16.08 -5.84
C ARG A 18 17.33 -17.05 -6.86
N GLU A 19 16.66 -17.23 -8.01
CA GLU A 19 17.19 -18.05 -9.11
C GLU A 19 18.55 -17.52 -9.62
N LEU A 20 18.74 -16.20 -9.66
CA LEU A 20 20.02 -15.59 -9.99
C LEU A 20 21.08 -15.88 -8.94
N ALA A 21 20.76 -15.75 -7.66
CA ALA A 21 21.66 -16.07 -6.55
C ALA A 21 22.09 -17.55 -6.57
N ASP A 22 21.14 -18.47 -6.73
CA ASP A 22 21.40 -19.91 -6.81
C ASP A 22 22.30 -20.26 -8.01
N SER A 23 22.04 -19.64 -9.16
CA SER A 23 22.84 -19.89 -10.37
C SER A 23 24.24 -19.28 -10.36
N THR A 24 24.49 -18.32 -9.47
CA THR A 24 25.80 -17.64 -9.30
C THR A 24 26.51 -17.99 -8.00
N LYS A 25 25.96 -18.94 -7.22
CA LYS A 25 26.48 -19.38 -5.91
C LYS A 25 26.59 -18.24 -4.88
N VAL A 26 25.72 -17.24 -4.97
CA VAL A 26 25.57 -16.22 -3.93
C VAL A 26 24.64 -16.79 -2.86
N ASP A 27 25.08 -16.80 -1.61
CA ASP A 27 24.32 -17.40 -0.52
C ASP A 27 23.10 -16.53 -0.16
N ALA A 28 21.96 -16.85 -0.75
CA ALA A 28 20.69 -16.13 -0.60
C ALA A 28 19.86 -16.61 0.60
N THR A 29 20.31 -17.63 1.33
CA THR A 29 19.55 -18.30 2.38
C THR A 29 19.27 -17.41 3.60
N ALA A 30 20.15 -16.43 3.86
CA ALA A 30 20.00 -15.46 4.95
C ALA A 30 19.25 -14.17 4.55
N LEU A 31 18.96 -13.96 3.26
CA LEU A 31 18.41 -12.71 2.73
C LEU A 31 16.89 -12.82 2.55
N GLN A 32 16.14 -12.24 3.48
CA GLN A 32 14.67 -12.33 3.50
C GLN A 32 13.99 -11.21 2.71
N THR A 33 14.65 -10.06 2.53
CA THR A 33 14.06 -8.91 1.85
C THR A 33 14.57 -8.76 0.42
N LYS A 34 13.75 -8.15 -0.44
CA LYS A 34 14.10 -7.86 -1.83
C LYS A 34 15.32 -6.93 -1.92
N GLU A 35 15.41 -5.95 -1.02
CA GLU A 35 16.51 -4.99 -0.99
C GLU A 35 17.83 -5.67 -0.63
N ASP A 36 17.82 -6.55 0.37
CA ASP A 36 19.01 -7.33 0.77
C ASP A 36 19.53 -8.22 -0.37
N LEU A 37 18.62 -8.85 -1.12
CA LEU A 37 18.96 -9.65 -2.30
C LEU A 37 19.56 -8.80 -3.43
N VAL A 38 18.95 -7.63 -3.72
CA VAL A 38 19.46 -6.69 -4.73
C VAL A 38 20.86 -6.19 -4.35
N GLU A 39 21.08 -5.87 -3.07
CA GLU A 39 22.39 -5.42 -2.59
C GLU A 39 23.45 -6.50 -2.64
N ALA A 40 23.12 -7.74 -2.23
CA ALA A 40 24.04 -8.86 -2.27
C ALA A 40 24.42 -9.23 -3.72
N LEU A 41 23.47 -9.20 -4.65
CA LEU A 41 23.72 -9.48 -6.06
C LEU A 41 24.52 -8.36 -6.74
N ALA A 42 24.24 -7.09 -6.40
CA ALA A 42 25.01 -5.95 -6.89
C ALA A 42 26.46 -5.96 -6.38
N LYS A 43 26.68 -6.28 -5.09
CA LYS A 43 28.03 -6.40 -4.49
C LYS A 43 28.86 -7.51 -5.14
N ASN A 44 28.21 -8.59 -5.57
CA ASN A 44 28.87 -9.70 -6.26
C ASN A 44 28.99 -9.51 -7.78
N GLY A 45 28.62 -8.33 -8.32
CA GLY A 45 28.73 -8.03 -9.74
C GLY A 45 27.84 -8.92 -10.62
N VAL A 46 26.76 -9.49 -10.06
CA VAL A 46 25.86 -10.37 -10.79
C VAL A 46 24.98 -9.54 -11.70
N ALA A 47 25.29 -9.57 -12.99
CA ALA A 47 24.41 -9.00 -14.00
C ALA A 47 23.16 -9.88 -14.16
N PRO A 48 21.97 -9.28 -14.27
CA PRO A 48 20.75 -10.04 -14.51
C PRO A 48 20.89 -10.83 -15.82
N LYS A 49 20.53 -12.12 -15.79
CA LYS A 49 20.50 -12.93 -17.01
C LYS A 49 19.51 -12.28 -17.99
N PRO A 50 19.85 -12.22 -19.30
CA PRO A 50 18.90 -11.79 -20.31
C PRO A 50 17.59 -12.57 -20.13
N PRO A 51 16.42 -11.91 -20.10
CA PRO A 51 15.14 -12.61 -19.96
C PRO A 51 15.03 -13.66 -21.06
N SER A 52 14.60 -14.88 -20.71
CA SER A 52 14.53 -15.97 -21.68
C SER A 52 13.64 -15.57 -22.86
N LEU A 53 14.07 -15.91 -24.08
CA LEU A 53 13.35 -15.59 -25.31
C LEU A 53 11.88 -16.04 -25.25
N GLU A 54 11.60 -17.15 -24.57
CA GLU A 54 10.25 -17.67 -24.32
C GLU A 54 9.37 -16.66 -23.58
N ARG A 55 9.94 -15.98 -22.58
CA ARG A 55 9.23 -14.98 -21.78
C ARG A 55 8.88 -13.77 -22.62
N LEU A 56 9.75 -13.37 -23.55
CA LEU A 56 9.51 -12.21 -24.43
C LEU A 56 8.37 -12.45 -25.40
N LEU A 57 8.42 -13.61 -26.03
CA LEU A 57 7.41 -14.03 -26.99
C LEU A 57 6.07 -14.29 -26.29
N SER A 58 6.07 -14.61 -24.99
CA SER A 58 4.84 -14.77 -24.21
C SER A 58 4.05 -13.48 -24.00
N VAL A 59 4.69 -12.31 -24.11
CA VAL A 59 4.04 -10.99 -23.93
C VAL A 59 3.44 -10.46 -25.24
N MET A 60 4.07 -10.73 -26.38
CA MET A 60 3.64 -10.25 -27.70
C MET A 60 2.26 -10.79 -28.13
N LYS A 61 1.52 -10.08 -28.99
CA LYS A 61 0.25 -10.59 -29.51
C LYS A 61 0.50 -11.73 -30.51
N LEU A 62 -0.48 -12.62 -30.66
CA LEU A 62 -0.36 -13.77 -31.58
C LEU A 62 -0.09 -13.34 -33.03
N LYS A 63 -0.61 -12.19 -33.45
CA LYS A 63 -0.35 -11.60 -34.77
C LYS A 63 1.13 -11.22 -34.91
N ASP A 64 1.66 -10.47 -33.96
CA ASP A 64 3.05 -10.01 -33.96
C ASP A 64 4.04 -11.19 -33.92
N LEU A 65 3.72 -12.26 -33.18
CA LEU A 65 4.50 -13.49 -33.17
C LEU A 65 4.55 -14.19 -34.54
N ARG A 66 3.45 -14.16 -35.30
CA ARG A 66 3.40 -14.74 -36.64
C ARG A 66 4.12 -13.89 -37.66
N ASP A 67 4.01 -12.57 -37.55
CA ASP A 67 4.74 -11.64 -38.40
C ASP A 67 6.25 -11.76 -38.16
N LEU A 68 6.64 -11.95 -36.89
CA LEU A 68 8.03 -12.20 -36.51
C LEU A 68 8.53 -13.55 -37.01
N ALA A 69 7.72 -14.61 -36.91
CA ALA A 69 8.03 -15.90 -37.52
C ALA A 69 8.20 -15.82 -39.04
N ALA A 70 7.35 -15.05 -39.74
CA ALA A 70 7.43 -14.87 -41.18
C ALA A 70 8.71 -14.14 -41.61
N ARG A 71 9.16 -13.14 -40.84
CA ARG A 71 10.42 -12.41 -41.10
C ARG A 71 11.66 -13.28 -40.94
N HIS A 72 11.64 -14.19 -39.97
CA HIS A 72 12.75 -15.10 -39.67
C HIS A 72 12.63 -16.47 -40.33
N ALA A 73 11.73 -16.60 -41.31
CA ALA A 73 11.47 -17.84 -42.08
C ALA A 73 11.15 -19.07 -41.21
N VAL A 74 10.48 -18.86 -40.07
CA VAL A 74 10.06 -19.94 -39.15
C VAL A 74 8.64 -20.39 -39.48
N GLU A 75 8.46 -21.67 -39.81
CA GLU A 75 7.16 -22.24 -40.18
C GLU A 75 6.25 -22.40 -38.94
N VAL A 76 5.34 -21.44 -38.72
CA VAL A 76 4.37 -21.45 -37.60
C VAL A 76 2.91 -21.60 -38.05
N SER A 77 2.66 -21.77 -39.35
CA SER A 77 1.33 -21.78 -40.00
C SER A 77 0.40 -22.87 -39.44
N LYS A 78 0.97 -23.98 -38.96
CA LYS A 78 0.24 -25.14 -38.41
C LYS A 78 -0.06 -24.99 -36.92
N LEU A 79 0.50 -23.98 -36.24
CA LEU A 79 0.41 -23.79 -34.79
C LEU A 79 -0.73 -22.82 -34.42
N ARG A 80 -1.70 -23.32 -33.65
CA ARG A 80 -2.87 -22.54 -33.21
C ARG A 80 -2.69 -21.88 -31.84
N LYS A 81 -1.83 -22.42 -30.97
CA LYS A 81 -1.64 -21.93 -29.60
C LYS A 81 -0.46 -20.97 -29.51
N LYS A 82 -0.64 -19.84 -28.80
CA LYS A 82 0.39 -18.83 -28.54
C LYS A 82 1.70 -19.41 -27.98
N LYS A 83 1.59 -20.30 -26.99
CA LYS A 83 2.74 -20.99 -26.39
C LYS A 83 3.52 -21.85 -27.39
N GLN A 84 2.83 -22.48 -28.34
CA GLN A 84 3.48 -23.32 -29.36
C GLN A 84 4.23 -22.46 -30.38
N VAL A 85 3.64 -21.34 -30.80
CA VAL A 85 4.30 -20.37 -31.70
C VAL A 85 5.54 -19.77 -31.03
N ALA A 86 5.43 -19.39 -29.75
CA ALA A 86 6.56 -18.89 -28.96
C ALA A 86 7.66 -19.96 -28.81
N GLY A 87 7.30 -21.21 -28.50
CA GLY A 87 8.26 -22.31 -28.39
C GLY A 87 8.98 -22.62 -29.70
N ALA A 88 8.29 -22.58 -30.85
CA ALA A 88 8.89 -22.81 -32.16
C ALA A 88 9.90 -21.72 -32.56
N LEU A 89 9.67 -20.48 -32.14
CA LEU A 89 10.60 -19.37 -32.34
C LEU A 89 11.86 -19.49 -31.47
N VAL A 90 11.71 -20.03 -30.26
CA VAL A 90 12.82 -20.25 -29.32
C VAL A 90 13.72 -21.40 -29.74
N THR A 91 13.15 -22.46 -30.28
CA THR A 91 13.91 -23.62 -30.78
C THR A 91 14.41 -23.44 -32.21
N SER A 92 14.11 -22.30 -32.85
CA SER A 92 14.56 -22.01 -34.21
C SER A 92 16.05 -21.65 -34.25
N PRO A 93 16.77 -21.96 -35.34
CA PRO A 93 18.16 -21.50 -35.53
C PRO A 93 18.27 -19.97 -35.62
N ALA A 94 17.15 -19.26 -35.84
CA ALA A 94 17.07 -17.81 -35.84
C ALA A 94 16.80 -17.20 -34.45
N ALA A 95 16.72 -18.02 -33.39
CA ALA A 95 16.38 -17.57 -32.03
C ALA A 95 17.25 -16.39 -31.55
N GLN A 96 18.54 -16.39 -31.86
CA GLN A 96 19.44 -15.31 -31.45
C GLN A 96 19.12 -13.99 -32.18
N SER A 97 18.84 -14.03 -33.48
CA SER A 97 18.46 -12.84 -34.26
C SER A 97 17.09 -12.30 -33.84
N ILE A 98 16.16 -13.19 -33.50
CA ILE A 98 14.86 -12.83 -32.91
C ILE A 98 15.06 -12.13 -31.57
N TYR A 99 15.96 -12.66 -30.74
CA TYR A 99 16.27 -12.07 -29.44
C TYR A 99 16.79 -10.63 -29.58
N ASP A 100 17.71 -10.39 -30.52
CA ASP A 100 18.29 -9.06 -30.75
C ASP A 100 17.25 -8.05 -31.29
N GLU A 101 16.27 -8.47 -32.09
CA GLU A 101 15.18 -7.62 -32.60
C GLU A 101 14.15 -7.24 -31.51
N VAL A 102 13.88 -8.14 -30.57
CA VAL A 102 12.87 -7.95 -29.51
C VAL A 102 13.48 -7.28 -28.26
N ARG A 103 14.80 -7.30 -28.11
CA ARG A 103 15.56 -6.61 -27.06
C ARG A 103 15.23 -5.12 -26.85
N PRO A 104 15.06 -4.27 -27.87
CA PRO A 104 14.66 -2.87 -27.65
C PRO A 104 13.23 -2.73 -27.11
N GLN A 105 12.33 -3.68 -27.40
CA GLN A 105 10.97 -3.68 -26.83
C GLN A 105 10.98 -4.07 -25.35
N LEU A 106 11.96 -4.84 -24.92
CA LEU A 106 12.21 -5.18 -23.52
C LEU A 106 12.64 -3.99 -22.68
N GLU A 107 13.57 -3.18 -23.18
CA GLU A 107 13.98 -1.95 -22.48
C GLU A 107 12.79 -0.99 -22.33
N ALA A 108 11.90 -0.96 -23.33
CA ALA A 108 10.66 -0.21 -23.25
C ALA A 108 9.64 -0.81 -22.27
N VAL A 109 9.46 -2.13 -22.21
CA VAL A 109 8.48 -2.79 -21.31
C VAL A 109 8.99 -2.86 -19.86
N ALA A 110 10.29 -3.03 -19.64
CA ALA A 110 10.91 -2.93 -18.31
C ALA A 110 10.90 -1.51 -17.75
N ALA A 111 10.86 -0.49 -18.63
CA ALA A 111 10.65 0.90 -18.26
C ALA A 111 9.18 1.27 -18.01
N VAL A 112 8.23 0.38 -18.30
CA VAL A 112 6.83 0.55 -17.90
C VAL A 112 6.67 -0.09 -16.53
N PRO A 113 6.71 0.69 -15.42
CA PRO A 113 6.38 0.16 -14.11
C PRO A 113 5.00 -0.52 -14.18
N PRO A 114 4.79 -1.64 -13.46
CA PRO A 114 3.46 -2.22 -13.35
C PRO A 114 2.49 -1.10 -12.95
N PRO A 115 1.28 -1.03 -13.55
CA PRO A 115 0.35 0.03 -13.22
C PRO A 115 0.15 0.00 -11.71
N LYS A 116 0.72 1.00 -11.02
CA LYS A 116 0.44 1.19 -9.60
C LYS A 116 -1.07 1.33 -9.52
N PRO A 117 -1.76 0.59 -8.65
CA PRO A 117 -3.17 0.87 -8.40
C PRO A 117 -3.26 2.37 -8.11
N THR A 118 -3.93 3.09 -9.00
CA THR A 118 -4.06 4.54 -8.89
C THR A 118 -4.98 4.77 -7.71
N LEU A 119 -4.38 5.02 -6.55
CA LEU A 119 -5.12 5.42 -5.35
C LEU A 119 -5.84 6.73 -5.69
N PRO A 120 -7.14 6.85 -5.37
CA PRO A 120 -7.82 8.13 -5.44
C PRO A 120 -7.12 9.12 -4.50
N PRO A 121 -7.18 10.43 -4.81
CA PRO A 121 -6.61 11.46 -3.95
C PRO A 121 -7.32 11.43 -2.58
N MET A 122 -6.54 11.29 -1.52
CA MET A 122 -7.04 11.22 -0.12
C MET A 122 -6.43 12.31 0.77
N GLU A 123 -5.53 13.12 0.23
CA GLU A 123 -4.82 14.18 0.95
C GLU A 123 -5.68 15.45 1.04
N ASP A 124 -5.74 16.04 2.22
CA ASP A 124 -6.23 17.40 2.44
C ASP A 124 -5.23 18.07 3.39
N PRO A 125 -4.24 18.81 2.87
CA PRO A 125 -3.08 19.24 3.66
C PRO A 125 -3.47 20.11 4.85
N GLU A 126 -4.53 20.92 4.72
CA GLU A 126 -5.01 21.77 5.81
C GLU A 126 -5.68 20.93 6.91
N ALA A 127 -6.55 19.99 6.51
CA ALA A 127 -7.18 19.09 7.46
C ALA A 127 -6.15 18.17 8.13
N ASP A 128 -5.16 17.68 7.39
CA ASP A 128 -4.13 16.78 7.88
C ASP A 128 -3.27 17.45 8.96
N ILE A 129 -2.87 18.71 8.78
CA ILE A 129 -2.18 19.49 9.82
C ILE A 129 -3.03 19.54 11.10
N GLN A 130 -4.33 19.83 10.98
CA GLN A 130 -5.21 19.93 12.14
C GLN A 130 -5.47 18.57 12.81
N LEU A 131 -5.57 17.49 12.03
CA LEU A 131 -5.74 16.13 12.52
C LEU A 131 -4.52 15.70 13.33
N TYR A 132 -3.31 15.92 12.81
CA TYR A 132 -2.08 15.59 13.52
C TYR A 132 -1.89 16.45 14.77
N ALA A 133 -2.23 17.74 14.71
CA ALA A 133 -2.22 18.61 15.89
C ALA A 133 -3.21 18.13 16.97
N SER A 134 -4.44 17.78 16.57
CA SER A 134 -5.47 17.32 17.50
C SER A 134 -5.17 15.94 18.08
N LYS A 135 -4.55 15.05 17.29
CA LYS A 135 -4.09 13.72 17.74
C LYS A 135 -3.02 13.83 18.84
N ASN A 136 -2.15 14.84 18.73
CA ASN A 136 -1.04 15.07 19.66
C ASN A 136 -1.38 16.08 20.77
N ALA A 137 -2.64 16.53 20.85
CA ALA A 137 -3.06 17.46 21.89
C ALA A 137 -3.08 16.72 23.24
N GLU A 138 -2.34 17.26 24.21
CA GLU A 138 -2.41 16.82 25.60
C GLU A 138 -3.52 17.61 26.31
N VAL A 139 -4.39 16.88 27.02
CA VAL A 139 -5.48 17.49 27.79
C VAL A 139 -5.17 17.34 29.27
N ASP A 140 -4.95 18.48 29.94
CA ASP A 140 -4.68 18.52 31.38
C ASP A 140 -5.99 18.47 32.17
N LEU A 141 -6.32 17.27 32.66
CA LEU A 141 -7.46 17.03 33.55
C LEU A 141 -7.14 17.34 35.02
N GLY A 142 -5.87 17.35 35.41
CA GLY A 142 -5.46 17.53 36.80
C GLY A 142 -5.88 18.90 37.32
N ARG A 143 -5.71 19.94 36.50
CA ARG A 143 -6.14 21.29 36.87
C ARG A 143 -7.65 21.42 37.12
N SER A 144 -8.49 20.70 36.38
CA SER A 144 -9.94 20.71 36.63
C SER A 144 -10.31 19.98 37.93
N GLU A 145 -9.60 18.90 38.26
CA GLU A 145 -9.79 18.17 39.52
C GLU A 145 -9.36 19.02 40.72
N ASP A 146 -8.20 19.69 40.63
CA ASP A 146 -7.70 20.59 41.68
C ASP A 146 -8.70 21.73 42.00
N LEU A 147 -9.37 22.28 40.98
CA LEU A 147 -10.39 23.32 41.17
C LEU A 147 -11.66 22.78 41.82
N LEU A 148 -12.06 21.54 41.51
CA LEU A 148 -13.19 20.89 42.19
C LEU A 148 -12.87 20.62 43.66
N ASP A 149 -11.65 20.19 43.98
CA ASP A 149 -11.20 20.01 45.35
C ASP A 149 -11.15 21.34 46.11
N GLN A 150 -10.66 22.40 45.47
CA GLN A 150 -10.71 23.76 46.04
C GLN A 150 -12.14 24.22 46.29
N ALA A 151 -13.06 24.03 45.34
CA ALA A 151 -14.46 24.37 45.49
C ALA A 151 -15.09 23.64 46.69
N ARG A 152 -14.80 22.34 46.82
CA ARG A 152 -15.25 21.51 47.94
C ARG A 152 -14.70 22.02 49.28
N MET A 153 -13.40 22.26 49.40
CA MET A 153 -12.79 22.78 50.63
C MET A 153 -13.40 24.13 51.04
N ARG A 154 -13.55 25.05 50.08
CA ARG A 154 -14.16 26.38 50.34
C ARG A 154 -15.63 26.29 50.75
N PHE A 155 -16.36 25.32 50.21
CA PHE A 155 -17.73 25.05 50.62
C PHE A 155 -17.80 24.55 52.06
N GLU A 156 -16.93 23.60 52.44
CA GLU A 156 -16.83 23.07 53.81
C GLU A 156 -16.45 24.18 54.81
N GLU A 157 -15.60 25.14 54.41
CA GLU A 157 -15.23 26.35 55.17
C GLU A 157 -16.35 27.42 55.22
N ARG A 158 -17.51 27.20 54.57
CA ARG A 158 -18.60 28.19 54.37
C ARG A 158 -18.18 29.46 53.62
N ASN A 159 -17.11 29.39 52.85
CA ASN A 159 -16.68 30.46 51.95
C ASN A 159 -17.33 30.27 50.56
N PHE A 160 -18.64 30.50 50.51
CA PHE A 160 -19.46 30.13 49.35
C PHE A 160 -19.09 30.90 48.08
N GLU A 161 -18.72 32.18 48.18
CA GLU A 161 -18.33 33.00 47.02
C GLU A 161 -17.08 32.44 46.32
N ARG A 162 -16.08 32.02 47.09
CA ARG A 162 -14.89 31.36 46.53
C ARG A 162 -15.21 29.94 46.03
N ALA A 163 -16.11 29.23 46.69
CA ALA A 163 -16.54 27.91 46.25
C ALA A 163 -17.25 27.97 44.89
N THR A 164 -18.16 28.93 44.68
CA THR A 164 -18.85 29.13 43.39
C THR A 164 -17.88 29.54 42.29
N THR A 165 -16.94 30.44 42.58
CA THR A 165 -15.93 30.87 41.61
C THR A 165 -15.05 29.71 41.15
N ALA A 166 -14.53 28.91 42.09
CA ALA A 166 -13.72 27.72 41.76
C ALA A 166 -14.52 26.67 40.98
N ALA A 167 -15.80 26.48 41.31
CA ALA A 167 -16.69 25.57 40.58
C ALA A 167 -16.96 26.03 39.13
N ASP A 168 -17.16 27.34 38.92
CA ASP A 168 -17.37 27.91 37.58
C ASP A 168 -16.10 27.79 36.71
N GLU A 169 -14.93 28.05 37.29
CA GLU A 169 -13.63 27.86 36.63
C GLU A 169 -13.39 26.38 36.27
N ALA A 170 -13.68 25.45 37.20
CA ALA A 170 -13.61 24.02 36.94
C ALA A 170 -14.54 23.62 35.79
N ALA A 171 -15.79 24.08 35.80
CA ALA A 171 -16.77 23.78 34.76
C ALA A 171 -16.34 24.31 33.38
N ALA A 172 -15.71 25.49 33.32
CA ALA A 172 -15.17 26.04 32.09
C ALA A 172 -14.02 25.19 31.53
N LEU A 173 -13.07 24.78 32.37
CA LEU A 173 -11.98 23.89 31.96
C LEU A 173 -12.48 22.52 31.52
N ILE A 174 -13.42 21.91 32.24
CA ILE A 174 -14.01 20.61 31.88
C ILE A 174 -14.64 20.67 30.49
N ARG A 175 -15.40 21.73 30.16
CA ARG A 175 -16.00 21.90 28.83
C ARG A 175 -14.93 21.99 27.74
N SER A 176 -13.92 22.84 27.94
CA SER A 176 -12.81 22.99 26.99
C SER A 176 -12.04 21.68 26.79
N ASN A 177 -11.79 20.95 27.86
CA ASN A 177 -11.11 19.66 27.84
C ASN A 177 -11.96 18.61 27.13
N ALA A 178 -13.27 18.57 27.35
CA ALA A 178 -14.19 17.65 26.69
C ALA A 178 -14.23 17.88 25.16
N GLU A 179 -14.29 19.13 24.72
CA GLU A 179 -14.21 19.46 23.28
C GLU A 179 -12.88 19.03 22.66
N SER A 180 -11.78 19.25 23.38
CA SER A 180 -10.44 18.85 22.93
C SER A 180 -10.31 17.33 22.83
N LEU A 181 -10.76 16.59 23.85
CA LEU A 181 -10.78 15.12 23.84
C LEU A 181 -11.64 14.57 22.71
N LEU A 182 -12.83 15.15 22.50
CA LEU A 182 -13.72 14.76 21.40
C LEU A 182 -13.03 14.97 20.05
N ARG A 183 -12.40 16.13 19.85
CA ARG A 183 -11.65 16.44 18.63
C ARG A 183 -10.48 15.46 18.42
N SER A 184 -9.74 15.12 19.49
CA SER A 184 -8.68 14.11 19.43
C SER A 184 -9.22 12.73 19.05
N SER A 185 -10.36 12.33 19.61
CA SER A 185 -10.99 11.04 19.29
C SER A 185 -11.40 10.94 17.81
N TRP A 186 -11.97 12.01 17.25
CA TRP A 186 -12.28 12.09 15.83
C TRP A 186 -11.02 12.05 14.98
N ALA A 187 -9.96 12.73 15.40
CA ALA A 187 -8.69 12.69 14.68
C ALA A 187 -8.12 11.27 14.60
N TYR A 188 -8.16 10.50 15.70
CA TYR A 188 -7.76 9.09 15.69
C TYR A 188 -8.63 8.24 14.75
N ALA A 189 -9.95 8.44 14.79
CA ALA A 189 -10.87 7.69 13.91
C ALA A 189 -10.59 7.96 12.43
N ILE A 190 -10.48 9.23 12.03
CA ILE A 190 -10.21 9.64 10.64
C ILE A 190 -8.86 9.09 10.17
N LEU A 191 -7.79 9.28 10.95
CA LEU A 191 -6.45 8.82 10.58
C LEU A 191 -6.38 7.29 10.48
N SER A 192 -7.09 6.57 11.36
CA SER A 192 -7.16 5.11 11.30
C SER A 192 -7.91 4.64 10.04
N CYS A 193 -9.03 5.27 9.70
CA CYS A 193 -9.77 4.98 8.47
C CYS A 193 -8.93 5.26 7.22
N GLN A 194 -8.23 6.39 7.18
CA GLN A 194 -7.29 6.70 6.10
C GLN A 194 -6.27 5.57 5.91
N ARG A 195 -5.66 5.10 7.00
CA ARG A 195 -4.66 4.03 6.90
C ARG A 195 -5.25 2.73 6.37
N LEU A 196 -6.43 2.35 6.83
CA LEU A 196 -7.13 1.16 6.34
C LEU A 196 -7.44 1.27 4.85
N ILE A 197 -7.91 2.43 4.39
CA ILE A 197 -8.22 2.69 2.98
C ILE A 197 -6.96 2.63 2.12
N GLU A 198 -5.86 3.24 2.56
CA GLU A 198 -4.57 3.18 1.88
C GLU A 198 -4.08 1.75 1.72
N ASP A 199 -4.15 0.95 2.78
CA ASP A 199 -3.65 -0.43 2.76
C ASP A 199 -4.54 -1.33 1.88
N CYS A 200 -5.86 -1.13 1.87
CA CYS A 200 -6.77 -1.80 0.94
C CYS A 200 -6.53 -1.39 -0.52
N GLY A 201 -6.32 -0.09 -0.78
CA GLY A 201 -6.06 0.41 -2.13
C GLY A 201 -4.71 -0.05 -2.69
N LYS A 202 -3.67 -0.17 -1.84
CA LYS A 202 -2.39 -0.81 -2.20
C LYS A 202 -2.56 -2.29 -2.56
N ALA A 203 -3.52 -2.98 -1.96
CA ALA A 203 -3.90 -4.35 -2.32
C ALA A 203 -4.73 -4.43 -3.63
N GLY A 204 -5.00 -3.29 -4.29
CA GLY A 204 -5.69 -3.22 -5.57
C GLY A 204 -7.22 -3.22 -5.43
N ARG A 205 -7.76 -2.82 -4.28
CA ARG A 205 -9.20 -2.66 -4.10
C ARG A 205 -9.71 -1.34 -4.62
N GLU A 206 -10.96 -1.36 -5.07
CA GLU A 206 -11.74 -0.16 -5.31
C GLU A 206 -12.03 0.51 -3.97
N VAL A 207 -11.50 1.72 -3.81
CA VAL A 207 -11.58 2.50 -2.57
C VAL A 207 -12.19 3.88 -2.78
N ASP A 208 -12.78 4.14 -3.96
CA ASP A 208 -13.27 5.46 -4.36
C ASP A 208 -14.34 6.01 -3.42
N GLU A 209 -15.32 5.19 -3.03
CA GLU A 209 -16.37 5.61 -2.07
C GLU A 209 -15.78 5.94 -0.70
N ALA A 210 -14.86 5.10 -0.21
CA ALA A 210 -14.24 5.31 1.09
C ALA A 210 -13.33 6.54 1.09
N ALA A 211 -12.62 6.78 -0.01
CA ALA A 211 -11.78 7.96 -0.20
C ALA A 211 -12.61 9.25 -0.27
N ALA A 212 -13.76 9.23 -0.94
CA ALA A 212 -14.69 10.37 -0.96
C ALA A 212 -15.22 10.69 0.44
N LEU A 213 -15.70 9.66 1.18
CA LEU A 213 -16.16 9.83 2.56
C LEU A 213 -15.05 10.34 3.49
N LEU A 214 -13.82 9.87 3.29
CA LEU A 214 -12.66 10.36 4.04
C LEU A 214 -12.42 11.85 3.80
N LEU A 215 -12.46 12.31 2.55
CA LEU A 215 -12.30 13.73 2.23
C LEU A 215 -13.42 14.58 2.85
N ASP A 216 -14.66 14.10 2.83
CA ASP A 216 -15.76 14.80 3.49
C ASP A 216 -15.58 14.85 5.01
N ALA A 217 -15.00 13.81 5.62
CA ALA A 217 -14.67 13.79 7.05
C ALA A 217 -13.57 14.79 7.40
N LYS A 218 -12.52 14.84 6.57
CA LYS A 218 -11.43 15.82 6.68
C LYS A 218 -11.95 17.25 6.56
N ARG A 219 -12.86 17.51 5.62
CA ARG A 219 -13.49 18.82 5.44
C ARG A 219 -14.35 19.21 6.65
N ALA A 220 -15.23 18.32 7.10
CA ALA A 220 -16.07 18.55 8.28
C ALA A 220 -15.22 18.81 9.53
N PHE A 221 -14.08 18.12 9.65
CA PHE A 221 -13.13 18.29 10.75
C PHE A 221 -12.49 19.68 10.70
N ARG A 222 -12.03 20.09 9.52
CA ARG A 222 -11.45 21.41 9.28
C ARG A 222 -12.42 22.54 9.57
N THR A 223 -13.68 22.41 9.15
CA THR A 223 -14.72 23.44 9.36
C THR A 223 -15.36 23.40 10.74
N ASN A 224 -14.96 22.45 11.60
CA ASN A 224 -15.53 22.23 12.93
C ASN A 224 -17.05 21.99 12.89
N ASP A 225 -17.54 21.26 11.88
CA ASP A 225 -18.96 20.95 11.74
C ASP A 225 -19.34 19.76 12.64
N VAL A 226 -19.72 20.10 13.88
CA VAL A 226 -20.10 19.13 14.92
C VAL A 226 -21.37 18.36 14.55
N VAL A 227 -22.27 18.92 13.73
CA VAL A 227 -23.55 18.28 13.38
C VAL A 227 -23.33 17.22 12.30
N ALA A 228 -22.50 17.51 11.31
CA ALA A 228 -22.19 16.57 10.23
C ALA A 228 -21.25 15.43 10.66
N MET A 229 -20.42 15.65 11.69
CA MET A 229 -19.33 14.75 12.06
C MET A 229 -19.78 13.35 12.51
N PRO A 230 -20.69 13.18 13.49
CA PRO A 230 -21.05 11.85 13.99
C PRO A 230 -21.61 10.87 12.93
N PRO A 231 -22.60 11.25 12.10
CA PRO A 231 -23.13 10.33 11.09
C PRO A 231 -22.10 10.04 9.99
N LEU A 232 -21.23 11.01 9.67
CA LEU A 232 -20.24 10.86 8.62
C LEU A 232 -19.06 9.98 9.06
N LEU A 233 -18.60 10.13 10.32
CA LEU A 233 -17.61 9.22 10.91
C LEU A 233 -18.14 7.79 11.02
N GLY A 234 -19.39 7.62 11.48
CA GLY A 234 -19.98 6.28 11.58
C GLY A 234 -20.00 5.56 10.22
N ARG A 235 -20.36 6.27 9.15
CA ARG A 235 -20.36 5.72 7.79
C ARG A 235 -18.95 5.45 7.26
N LEU A 236 -18.00 6.34 7.50
CA LEU A 236 -16.60 6.16 7.13
C LEU A 236 -16.02 4.92 7.81
N GLU A 237 -16.19 4.80 9.13
CA GLU A 237 -15.71 3.66 9.92
C GLU A 237 -16.30 2.34 9.44
N GLU A 238 -17.61 2.31 9.14
CA GLU A 238 -18.29 1.13 8.63
C GLU A 238 -17.70 0.70 7.27
N VAL A 239 -17.60 1.62 6.31
CA VAL A 239 -17.07 1.34 4.97
C VAL A 239 -15.60 0.89 5.05
N SER A 240 -14.76 1.60 5.81
CA SER A 240 -13.35 1.26 5.98
C SER A 240 -13.16 -0.11 6.65
N ARG A 241 -13.96 -0.42 7.68
CA ARG A 241 -13.90 -1.72 8.37
C ARG A 241 -14.37 -2.87 7.48
N ASN A 242 -15.41 -2.65 6.68
CA ASN A 242 -15.91 -3.65 5.74
C ASN A 242 -14.89 -3.95 4.64
N LEU A 243 -14.27 -2.93 4.06
CA LEU A 243 -13.19 -3.08 3.08
C LEU A 243 -12.03 -3.91 3.65
N TYR A 244 -11.56 -3.53 4.83
CA TYR A 244 -10.46 -4.22 5.50
C TYR A 244 -10.79 -5.66 5.88
N SER A 245 -12.00 -5.91 6.40
CA SER A 245 -12.44 -7.26 6.78
C SER A 245 -12.51 -8.20 5.56
N GLN A 246 -13.00 -7.69 4.43
CA GLN A 246 -13.04 -8.43 3.17
C GLN A 246 -11.63 -8.73 2.66
N GLU A 247 -10.70 -7.78 2.76
CA GLU A 247 -9.28 -8.01 2.41
C GLU A 247 -8.63 -9.09 3.26
N ILE A 248 -8.85 -9.07 4.58
CA ILE A 248 -8.33 -10.12 5.46
C ILE A 248 -8.87 -11.50 5.06
N GLN A 249 -10.18 -11.59 4.77
CA GLN A 249 -10.79 -12.86 4.35
C GLN A 249 -10.21 -13.36 3.03
N ARG A 250 -10.00 -12.47 2.07
CA ARG A 250 -9.38 -12.81 0.79
C ARG A 250 -7.93 -13.27 0.97
N ALA A 251 -7.12 -12.54 1.73
CA ALA A 251 -5.73 -12.92 2.00
C ALA A 251 -5.65 -14.31 2.65
N ARG A 252 -6.55 -14.61 3.59
CA ARG A 252 -6.65 -15.96 4.18
C ARG A 252 -7.00 -17.03 3.13
N GLN A 253 -7.96 -16.76 2.24
CA GLN A 253 -8.32 -17.69 1.16
C GLN A 253 -7.17 -17.93 0.18
N GLU A 254 -6.39 -16.90 -0.15
CA GLU A 254 -5.22 -17.03 -1.02
C GLU A 254 -4.11 -17.86 -0.35
N ILE A 255 -3.87 -17.67 0.95
CA ILE A 255 -2.95 -18.50 1.74
C ILE A 255 -3.38 -19.98 1.70
N TYR A 256 -4.66 -20.27 1.96
CA TYR A 256 -5.17 -21.65 1.90
C TYR A 256 -5.00 -22.27 0.51
N ARG A 257 -5.30 -21.52 -0.56
CA ARG A 257 -5.10 -21.99 -1.95
C ARG A 257 -3.64 -22.28 -2.27
N VAL A 258 -2.71 -21.47 -1.77
CA VAL A 258 -1.27 -21.70 -1.96
C VAL A 258 -0.82 -22.95 -1.18
N GLN A 259 -1.28 -23.11 0.06
CA GLN A 259 -0.99 -24.31 0.87
C GLN A 259 -1.51 -25.60 0.22
N GLU A 260 -2.73 -25.60 -0.31
CA GLU A 260 -3.29 -26.74 -1.06
C GLU A 260 -2.47 -27.05 -2.31
N LYS A 261 -2.03 -26.04 -3.07
CA LYS A 261 -1.17 -26.24 -4.24
C LYS A 261 0.18 -26.83 -3.88
N ILE A 262 0.81 -26.37 -2.80
CA ILE A 262 2.07 -26.93 -2.31
C ILE A 262 1.88 -28.38 -1.86
N GLY A 263 0.81 -28.67 -1.11
CA GLY A 263 0.48 -30.04 -0.68
C GLY A 263 0.19 -31.00 -1.84
N ASN A 264 -0.47 -30.52 -2.90
CA ASN A 264 -0.76 -31.32 -4.10
C ASN A 264 0.44 -31.51 -5.03
N VAL A 265 1.49 -30.70 -4.91
CA VAL A 265 2.76 -30.87 -5.65
C VAL A 265 3.74 -31.76 -4.90
N ALA A 266 3.57 -31.92 -3.58
CA ALA A 266 4.38 -32.78 -2.72
C ALA A 266 3.88 -34.24 -2.64
N ASN A 267 2.66 -34.52 -3.12
CA ASN A 267 2.07 -35.86 -3.26
C ASN A 267 2.13 -36.34 -4.72
#